data_AF-A0A7R9YAU3-F1
#
_entry.id   AF-A0A7R9YAU3-F1
#
_cell.length_a   1.000
_cell.length_b   1.000
_cell.length_c   1.000
_cell.angle_alpha   90.00
_cell.angle_beta   90.00
_cell.angle_gamma   90.00
#
_symmetry.space_group_name_H-M   'P 1'
#
loop_
_entity.id
_entity.type
_entity.pdbx_description
1 polymer ?
#
loop_
_entity_poly.entity_id
_entity_poly.type
_entity_poly.pdbx_seq_one_letter_code
_entity_poly.pdbx_strand_id
1 'polypeptide(L)'
;LQLGIQAAGAALCLSDVPFHGSFGVVRVAKVEGELVIQPTMQELGRSDLDLLYAGAGNRVLMVESCAGEYSDEDMEAALRFANSHASQIVSKLQKWVEKNGAEKRGWEKLEMPGEVIERVSEVCLEEAVELFSGTKTGQGLDKAAFGLEQDRIMAASRELAVGMEASDEAAAAIAEHVFQQAFKRSVLGEQGQRADGRDATELRTLIAESNVMDFPHGSSLFCRGLTHVVGHVTLGAPRSALNPQMALHSGKYSNEWTFLHYDFPP
;
A
#
# COMPACT_ATOMS: atom_id res chain seq x y z
N LEU A 1 16.75 10.11 -2.53
CA LEU A 1 15.72 9.22 -1.96
C LEU A 1 16.22 7.80 -1.75
N GLN A 2 16.64 7.10 -2.81
CA GLN A 2 17.04 5.68 -2.75
C GLN A 2 18.09 5.32 -1.69
N LEU A 3 19.20 6.07 -1.60
CA LEU A 3 20.24 5.83 -0.58
C LEU A 3 19.69 5.91 0.85
N GLY A 4 18.75 6.84 1.10
CA GLY A 4 18.12 6.97 2.41
C GLY A 4 17.31 5.73 2.79
N ILE A 5 16.54 5.18 1.83
CA ILE A 5 15.75 3.97 2.05
C ILE A 5 16.67 2.76 2.30
N GLN A 6 17.72 2.59 1.48
CA GLN A 6 18.67 1.49 1.65
C GLN A 6 19.46 1.60 2.96
N ALA A 7 19.85 2.81 3.36
CA ALA A 7 20.57 3.05 4.61
C ALA A 7 19.69 2.78 5.83
N ALA A 8 18.43 3.21 5.82
CA ALA A 8 17.47 2.91 6.89
C ALA A 8 17.24 1.40 7.02
N GLY A 9 17.06 0.70 5.89
CA GLY A 9 16.94 -0.76 5.87
C GLY A 9 18.20 -1.45 6.43
N ALA A 10 19.39 -1.04 5.99
CA ALA A 10 20.65 -1.60 6.50
C ALA A 10 20.84 -1.34 8.00
N ALA A 11 20.50 -0.14 8.49
CA ALA A 11 20.56 0.21 9.90
C ALA A 11 19.65 -0.69 10.74
N LEU A 12 18.41 -0.94 10.31
CA LEU A 12 17.50 -1.89 10.97
C LEU A 12 18.07 -3.31 10.97
N CYS A 13 18.63 -3.76 9.85
CA CYS A 13 19.26 -5.07 9.76
C CYS A 13 20.46 -5.23 10.70
N LEU A 14 21.28 -4.19 10.87
CA LEU A 14 22.46 -4.19 11.75
C LEU A 14 22.14 -3.95 13.23
N SER A 15 21.02 -3.29 13.54
CA SER A 15 20.57 -3.01 14.90
C SER A 15 20.08 -4.27 15.63
N ASP A 16 19.80 -4.13 16.92
CA ASP A 16 19.13 -5.14 17.74
C ASP A 16 17.61 -5.24 17.46
N VAL A 17 17.01 -4.28 16.74
CA VAL A 17 15.55 -4.22 16.50
C VAL A 17 15.05 -5.48 15.78
N PRO A 18 13.94 -6.11 16.23
CA PRO A 18 13.32 -7.22 15.52
C PRO A 18 12.83 -6.75 14.15
N PHE A 19 13.49 -7.22 13.10
CA PHE A 19 13.18 -6.83 11.72
C PHE A 19 13.30 -8.04 10.80
N HIS A 20 12.19 -8.39 10.15
CA HIS A 20 12.05 -9.64 9.40
C HIS A 20 12.59 -9.55 7.98
N GLY A 21 13.90 -9.32 7.86
CA GLY A 21 14.65 -9.51 6.61
C GLY A 21 15.40 -8.28 6.14
N SER A 22 16.17 -8.47 5.07
CA SER A 22 16.86 -7.40 4.34
C SER A 22 16.18 -7.19 3.01
N PHE A 23 16.19 -5.94 2.54
CA PHE A 23 15.67 -5.58 1.23
C PHE A 23 16.69 -4.73 0.47
N GLY A 24 16.61 -4.80 -0.86
CA GLY A 24 17.41 -4.05 -1.79
C GLY A 24 16.54 -3.01 -2.49
N VAL A 25 17.04 -1.78 -2.60
CA VAL A 25 16.38 -0.68 -3.28
C VAL A 25 17.17 -0.31 -4.52
N VAL A 26 16.50 -0.29 -5.66
CA VAL A 26 17.09 0.11 -6.93
C VAL A 26 16.20 1.08 -7.68
N ARG A 27 16.82 1.93 -8.50
CA ARG A 27 16.12 2.73 -9.49
C ARG A 27 16.46 2.23 -10.89
N VAL A 28 15.47 2.16 -11.77
CA VAL A 28 15.61 1.72 -13.15
C VAL A 28 15.09 2.81 -14.08
N ALA A 29 15.80 3.03 -15.18
CA ALA A 29 15.38 3.85 -16.30
C ALA A 29 15.52 3.07 -17.62
N LYS A 30 14.87 3.53 -18.68
CA LYS A 30 15.06 3.07 -20.06
C LYS A 30 15.76 4.17 -20.86
N VAL A 31 17.00 3.93 -21.28
CA VAL A 31 17.82 4.91 -22.01
C VAL A 31 18.21 4.28 -23.34
N GLU A 32 17.87 4.96 -24.44
CA GLU A 32 18.16 4.49 -25.81
C GLU A 32 17.62 3.06 -26.07
N GLY A 33 16.48 2.73 -25.44
CA GLY A 33 15.81 1.43 -25.56
C GLY A 33 16.23 0.39 -24.52
N GLU A 34 17.30 0.62 -23.77
CA GLU A 34 17.90 -0.34 -22.84
C GLU A 34 17.60 0.00 -21.37
N LEU A 35 17.40 -1.02 -20.54
CA LEU A 35 17.19 -0.84 -19.11
C LEU A 35 18.52 -0.56 -18.39
N VAL A 36 18.57 0.53 -17.64
CA VAL A 36 19.73 0.99 -16.89
C VAL A 36 19.41 0.98 -15.40
N ILE A 37 20.26 0.32 -14.61
CA ILE A 37 20.18 0.29 -13.15
C ILE A 37 20.94 1.51 -12.57
N GLN A 38 20.39 2.14 -11.54
CA GLN A 38 21.01 3.30 -10.88
C GLN A 38 21.34 4.45 -11.86
N PRO A 39 20.39 4.90 -12.70
CA PRO A 39 20.67 5.93 -13.69
C PRO A 39 21.12 7.23 -13.01
N THR A 40 22.05 7.91 -13.67
CA THR A 40 22.39 9.30 -13.36
C THR A 40 21.19 10.22 -13.62
N MET A 41 21.22 11.43 -13.04
CA MET A 41 20.16 12.42 -13.31
C MET A 41 20.06 12.80 -14.80
N GLN A 42 21.16 12.72 -15.55
CA GLN A 42 21.16 12.98 -16.99
C GLN A 42 20.48 11.87 -17.78
N GLU A 43 20.74 10.61 -17.42
CA GLU A 43 20.09 9.43 -18.00
C GLU A 43 18.60 9.42 -17.68
N LEU A 44 18.23 9.71 -16.43
CA LEU A 44 16.84 9.81 -16.00
C LEU A 44 16.07 10.89 -16.78
N GLY A 45 16.70 12.04 -17.03
CA GLY A 45 16.11 13.12 -17.83
C GLY A 45 15.97 12.80 -19.33
N ARG A 46 16.58 11.70 -19.81
CA ARG A 46 16.43 11.17 -21.17
C ARG A 46 15.57 9.91 -21.22
N SER A 47 14.99 9.52 -20.09
CA SER A 47 14.17 8.32 -19.95
C SER A 47 12.70 8.67 -19.78
N ASP A 48 11.85 7.86 -20.38
CA ASP A 48 10.41 7.80 -20.13
C ASP A 48 10.04 6.76 -19.06
N LEU A 49 11.02 6.26 -18.30
CA LEU A 49 10.85 5.39 -17.13
C LEU A 49 11.69 5.88 -15.95
N ASP A 50 11.04 6.19 -14.84
CA ASP A 50 11.65 6.29 -13.51
C ASP A 50 10.96 5.27 -12.60
N LEU A 51 11.56 4.09 -12.45
CA LEU A 51 11.05 3.02 -11.61
C LEU A 51 11.91 2.89 -10.36
N LEU A 52 11.37 3.25 -9.20
CA LEU A 52 11.97 2.98 -7.89
C LEU A 52 11.36 1.68 -7.34
N TYR A 53 12.22 0.70 -7.09
CA TYR A 53 11.85 -0.64 -6.68
C TYR A 53 12.51 -1.01 -5.37
N ALA A 54 11.76 -1.58 -4.43
CA ALA A 54 12.27 -2.22 -3.22
C ALA A 54 11.78 -3.67 -3.14
N GLY A 55 12.71 -4.61 -2.96
CA GLY A 55 12.40 -6.05 -2.90
C GLY A 55 13.36 -6.86 -2.04
N ALA A 56 12.90 -8.05 -1.64
CA ALA A 56 13.62 -8.99 -0.80
C ALA A 56 13.54 -10.40 -1.40
N GLY A 57 14.63 -10.87 -2.03
CA GLY A 57 14.67 -12.15 -2.73
C GLY A 57 13.66 -12.20 -3.88
N ASN A 58 12.63 -13.04 -3.76
CA ASN A 58 11.55 -13.14 -4.76
C ASN A 58 10.31 -12.31 -4.42
N ARG A 59 10.37 -11.46 -3.38
CA ARG A 59 9.22 -10.65 -2.93
C ARG A 59 9.42 -9.19 -3.32
N VAL A 60 8.43 -8.64 -4.00
CA VAL A 60 8.27 -7.20 -4.18
C VAL A 60 7.72 -6.62 -2.87
N LEU A 61 8.34 -5.57 -2.35
CA LEU A 61 7.87 -4.87 -1.15
C LEU A 61 7.21 -3.54 -1.49
N MET A 62 7.82 -2.76 -2.39
CA MET A 62 7.30 -1.47 -2.83
C MET A 62 7.78 -1.18 -4.25
N VAL A 63 6.89 -0.56 -5.02
CA VAL A 63 7.16 -0.05 -6.36
C VAL A 63 6.56 1.34 -6.43
N GLU A 64 7.36 2.30 -6.88
CA GLU A 64 6.94 3.64 -7.25
C GLU A 64 7.46 3.90 -8.66
N SER A 65 6.59 4.27 -9.60
CA SER A 65 6.99 4.50 -10.99
C SER A 65 6.32 5.69 -11.64
N CYS A 66 7.10 6.40 -12.46
CA CYS A 66 6.61 7.28 -13.50
C CYS A 66 7.06 6.71 -14.82
N ALA A 67 6.12 6.45 -15.73
CA ALA A 67 6.41 5.84 -17.02
C ALA A 67 5.56 6.46 -18.13
N GLY A 68 6.04 6.39 -19.37
CA GLY A 68 5.22 6.57 -20.56
C GLY A 68 4.21 5.42 -20.73
N GLU A 69 3.74 5.22 -21.96
CA GLU A 69 2.86 4.10 -22.31
C GLU A 69 3.68 2.81 -22.50
N TYR A 70 3.77 2.00 -21.44
CA TYR A 70 4.46 0.71 -21.43
C TYR A 70 3.44 -0.42 -21.57
N SER A 71 3.79 -1.48 -22.32
CA SER A 71 3.02 -2.73 -22.27
C SER A 71 3.25 -3.46 -20.93
N ASP A 72 2.34 -4.35 -20.58
CA ASP A 72 2.47 -5.18 -19.38
C ASP A 72 3.76 -6.01 -19.42
N GLU A 73 4.14 -6.54 -20.59
CA GLU A 73 5.37 -7.32 -20.76
C GLU A 73 6.64 -6.48 -20.55
N ASP A 74 6.67 -5.25 -21.08
CA ASP A 74 7.81 -4.34 -20.93
C ASP A 74 7.97 -3.90 -19.47
N MET A 75 6.86 -3.62 -18.77
CA MET A 75 6.88 -3.28 -17.35
C MET A 75 7.28 -4.48 -16.48
N GLU A 76 6.79 -5.68 -16.81
CA GLU A 76 7.21 -6.91 -16.14
C GLU A 76 8.71 -7.18 -16.31
N ALA A 77 9.24 -6.97 -17.52
CA ALA A 77 10.67 -7.10 -17.79
C ALA A 77 11.49 -6.10 -16.94
N ALA A 78 11.03 -4.84 -16.82
CA ALA A 78 11.66 -3.84 -15.97
C ALA A 78 11.64 -4.23 -14.48
N LEU A 79 10.53 -4.76 -13.97
CA LEU A 79 10.40 -5.25 -12.60
C LEU A 79 11.30 -6.45 -12.32
N ARG A 80 11.40 -7.40 -13.25
CA ARG A 80 12.33 -8.55 -13.15
C ARG A 80 13.78 -8.09 -13.15
N PHE A 81 14.12 -7.15 -14.03
CA PHE A 81 15.44 -6.54 -14.08
C PHE A 81 15.78 -5.85 -12.75
N ALA A 82 14.85 -5.06 -12.20
CA ALA A 82 14.99 -4.42 -10.89
C ALA A 82 15.19 -5.44 -9.77
N ASN A 83 14.36 -6.49 -9.72
CA ASN A 83 14.44 -7.50 -8.68
C ASN A 83 15.77 -8.26 -8.69
N SER A 84 16.31 -8.56 -9.88
CA SER A 84 17.60 -9.25 -10.01
C SER A 84 18.74 -8.44 -9.38
N HIS A 85 18.73 -7.12 -9.54
CA HIS A 85 19.73 -6.21 -8.96
C HIS A 85 19.50 -5.96 -7.47
N ALA A 86 18.24 -5.77 -7.05
CA ALA A 86 17.89 -5.66 -5.63
C ALA A 86 18.33 -6.91 -4.85
N SER A 87 18.15 -8.10 -5.43
CA SER A 87 18.58 -9.37 -4.82
C SER A 87 20.09 -9.45 -4.57
N GLN A 88 20.91 -8.86 -5.45
CA GLN A 88 22.35 -8.78 -5.23
C GLN A 88 22.70 -7.87 -4.03
N ILE A 89 21.97 -6.75 -3.86
CA ILE A 89 22.12 -5.86 -2.70
C ILE A 89 21.75 -6.63 -1.42
N VAL A 90 20.62 -7.34 -1.42
CA VAL A 90 20.18 -8.18 -0.31
C VAL A 90 21.25 -9.19 0.08
N SER A 91 21.80 -9.94 -0.88
CA SER A 91 22.85 -10.94 -0.61
C SER A 91 24.11 -10.32 0.03
N LYS A 92 24.51 -9.13 -0.44
CA LYS A 92 25.66 -8.41 0.14
C LYS A 92 25.35 -7.90 1.55
N LEU A 93 24.14 -7.35 1.77
CA LEU A 93 23.71 -6.86 3.07
C LEU A 93 23.61 -8.01 4.09
N GLN A 94 23.08 -9.17 3.70
CA GLN A 94 23.03 -10.36 4.56
C GLN A 94 24.41 -10.78 5.05
N LYS A 95 25.39 -10.92 4.14
CA LYS A 95 26.78 -11.21 4.51
C LYS A 95 27.38 -10.16 5.44
N TRP A 96 27.00 -8.90 5.26
CA TRP A 96 27.47 -7.82 6.11
C TRP A 96 26.87 -7.89 7.52
N VAL A 97 25.57 -8.18 7.61
CA VAL A 97 24.82 -8.37 8.87
C VAL A 97 25.31 -9.60 9.62
N GLU A 98 25.60 -10.71 8.94
CA GLU A 98 26.19 -11.91 9.55
C GLU A 98 27.52 -11.62 10.26
N LYS A 99 28.31 -10.69 9.71
CA LYS A 99 29.63 -10.34 10.25
C LYS A 99 29.59 -9.21 11.30
N ASN A 100 28.64 -8.27 11.21
CA ASN A 100 28.69 -7.01 11.98
C ASN A 100 27.36 -6.64 12.66
N GLY A 101 26.30 -7.44 12.47
CA GLY A 101 24.99 -7.17 13.05
C GLY A 101 24.96 -7.47 14.55
N ALA A 102 24.19 -6.68 15.29
CA ALA A 102 23.85 -6.97 16.67
C ALA A 102 22.91 -8.17 16.76
N GLU A 103 22.94 -8.86 17.91
CA GLU A 103 21.94 -9.87 18.25
C GLU A 103 20.55 -9.21 18.31
N LYS A 104 19.55 -9.85 17.69
CA LYS A 104 18.19 -9.34 17.70
C LYS A 104 17.61 -9.46 19.11
N ARG A 105 17.13 -8.34 19.66
CA ARG A 105 16.45 -8.37 20.96
C ARG A 105 15.21 -9.25 20.87
N GLY A 106 14.93 -9.97 21.95
CA GLY A 106 13.68 -10.71 22.09
C GLY A 106 12.48 -9.76 22.05
N TRP A 107 11.41 -10.21 21.44
CA TRP A 107 10.09 -9.64 21.63
C TRP A 107 9.11 -10.79 21.78
N GLU A 108 8.16 -10.62 22.68
CA GLU A 108 7.09 -11.59 22.86
C GLU A 108 5.92 -11.14 22.00
N LYS A 109 5.54 -12.02 21.06
CA LYS A 109 4.29 -11.84 20.34
C LYS A 109 3.17 -12.10 21.35
N LEU A 110 2.19 -11.21 21.39
CA LEU A 110 0.95 -11.49 22.12
C LEU A 110 0.36 -12.79 21.58
N GLU A 111 0.45 -13.85 22.37
CA GLU A 111 -0.11 -15.14 22.00
C GLU A 111 -1.63 -15.06 22.18
N MET A 112 -2.32 -15.35 21.09
CA MET A 112 -3.76 -15.46 21.09
C MET A 112 -4.08 -16.94 21.25
N PRO A 113 -4.67 -17.38 22.38
CA PRO A 113 -4.99 -18.78 22.58
C PRO A 113 -5.94 -19.24 21.48
N GLY A 114 -5.54 -20.27 20.73
CA GLY A 114 -6.32 -20.78 19.60
C GLY A 114 -7.75 -21.13 19.99
N GLU A 115 -7.94 -21.69 21.19
CA GLU A 115 -9.24 -22.03 21.76
C GLU A 115 -10.17 -20.81 21.94
N VAL A 116 -9.62 -19.63 22.23
CA VAL A 116 -10.42 -18.39 22.36
C VAL A 116 -10.80 -17.87 20.97
N ILE A 117 -9.87 -17.92 20.01
CA ILE A 117 -10.16 -17.57 18.60
C ILE A 117 -11.25 -18.48 18.05
N GLU A 118 -11.15 -19.79 18.27
CA GLU A 118 -12.13 -20.78 17.81
C GLU A 118 -13.50 -20.48 18.40
N ARG A 119 -13.60 -20.24 19.71
CA ARG A 119 -14.87 -19.88 20.37
C ARG A 119 -15.48 -18.57 19.85
N VAL A 120 -14.68 -17.52 19.66
CA VAL A 120 -15.18 -16.27 19.06
C VAL A 120 -15.63 -16.51 17.62
N SER A 121 -14.89 -17.33 16.87
CA SER A 121 -15.23 -17.68 15.49
C SER A 121 -16.54 -18.47 15.40
N GLU A 122 -16.77 -19.44 16.29
CA GLU A 122 -18.03 -20.20 16.36
C GLU A 122 -19.25 -19.28 16.56
N VAL A 123 -19.11 -18.23 17.36
CA VAL A 123 -20.20 -17.29 17.66
C VAL A 123 -20.38 -16.23 16.57
N CYS A 124 -19.26 -15.79 15.97
CA CYS A 124 -19.27 -14.56 15.17
C CYS A 124 -19.04 -14.74 13.67
N LEU A 125 -18.34 -15.80 13.25
CA LEU A 125 -17.78 -15.89 11.91
C LEU A 125 -18.85 -15.93 10.82
N GLU A 126 -19.91 -16.73 11.00
CA GLU A 126 -20.92 -16.92 9.95
C GLU A 126 -21.69 -15.63 9.65
N GLU A 127 -22.18 -14.96 10.68
CA GLU A 127 -22.86 -13.67 10.53
C GLU A 127 -21.94 -12.59 9.96
N ALA A 128 -20.65 -12.57 10.34
CA ALA A 128 -19.68 -11.66 9.76
C ALA A 128 -19.44 -11.96 8.28
N VAL A 129 -19.40 -13.23 7.87
CA VAL A 129 -19.29 -13.64 6.46
C VAL A 129 -20.52 -13.19 5.67
N GLU A 130 -21.73 -13.38 6.20
CA GLU A 130 -22.98 -12.90 5.57
C GLU A 130 -23.02 -11.38 5.40
N LEU A 131 -22.46 -10.64 6.35
CA LEU A 131 -22.30 -9.21 6.21
C LEU A 131 -21.31 -8.87 5.08
N PHE A 132 -20.18 -9.56 5.00
CA PHE A 132 -19.18 -9.36 3.95
C PHE A 132 -19.58 -9.85 2.57
N SER A 133 -20.54 -10.77 2.45
CA SER A 133 -21.08 -11.18 1.15
C SER A 133 -22.26 -10.32 0.70
N GLY A 134 -22.72 -9.40 1.56
CA GLY A 134 -23.86 -8.53 1.28
C GLY A 134 -25.21 -9.26 1.29
N THR A 135 -25.25 -10.53 1.73
CA THR A 135 -26.50 -11.29 1.89
C THR A 135 -27.36 -10.72 3.01
N LYS A 136 -26.75 -10.14 4.04
CA LYS A 136 -27.43 -9.54 5.20
C LYS A 136 -27.98 -8.12 4.95
N THR A 137 -27.29 -7.32 4.13
CA THR A 137 -27.58 -5.88 3.96
C THR A 137 -28.24 -5.52 2.62
N GLY A 138 -28.23 -6.44 1.65
CA GLY A 138 -28.67 -6.16 0.27
C GLY A 138 -27.67 -5.29 -0.45
N GLN A 139 -26.71 -5.90 -1.15
CA GLN A 139 -25.73 -5.28 -2.07
C GLN A 139 -25.37 -3.82 -1.72
N GLY A 140 -24.60 -3.62 -0.66
CA GLY A 140 -24.19 -2.29 -0.22
C GLY A 140 -23.34 -2.30 1.03
N LEU A 141 -22.33 -1.41 1.07
CA LEU A 141 -21.52 -1.17 2.26
C LEU A 141 -22.33 -0.38 3.29
N ASP A 142 -23.05 -1.07 4.18
CA ASP A 142 -23.69 -0.45 5.33
C ASP A 142 -22.66 -0.26 6.46
N LYS A 143 -22.07 0.94 6.53
CA LYS A 143 -21.09 1.29 7.57
C LYS A 143 -21.62 1.07 8.99
N ALA A 144 -22.92 1.26 9.22
CA ALA A 144 -23.51 1.06 10.55
C ALA A 144 -23.58 -0.44 10.88
N ALA A 145 -23.96 -1.28 9.92
CA ALA A 145 -23.94 -2.73 10.09
C ALA A 145 -22.52 -3.27 10.31
N PHE A 146 -21.52 -2.76 9.57
CA PHE A 146 -20.11 -3.09 9.80
C PHE A 146 -19.62 -2.66 11.19
N GLY A 147 -19.97 -1.46 11.64
CA GLY A 147 -19.64 -1.01 12.99
C GLY A 147 -20.26 -1.88 14.07
N LEU A 148 -21.56 -2.22 13.93
CA LEU A 148 -22.27 -3.07 14.89
C LEU A 148 -21.65 -4.48 14.96
N GLU A 149 -21.28 -5.05 13.82
CA GLU A 149 -20.65 -6.36 13.77
C GLU A 149 -19.23 -6.34 14.36
N GLN A 150 -18.45 -5.29 14.11
CA GLN A 150 -17.16 -5.08 14.77
C GLN A 150 -17.32 -4.97 16.29
N ASP A 151 -18.31 -4.21 16.76
CA ASP A 151 -18.61 -4.07 18.19
C ASP A 151 -19.04 -5.41 18.80
N ARG A 152 -19.83 -6.22 18.07
CA ARG A 152 -20.26 -7.55 18.52
C ARG A 152 -19.07 -8.52 18.64
N ILE A 153 -18.22 -8.58 17.61
CA ILE A 153 -17.01 -9.40 17.63
C ILE A 153 -16.08 -8.95 18.76
N MET A 154 -15.92 -7.64 18.95
CA MET A 154 -15.11 -7.06 20.04
C MET A 154 -15.68 -7.42 21.42
N ALA A 155 -17.00 -7.34 21.60
CA ALA A 155 -17.65 -7.72 22.85
C ALA A 155 -17.45 -9.21 23.17
N ALA A 156 -17.67 -10.09 22.19
CA ALA A 156 -17.44 -11.53 22.35
C ALA A 156 -15.97 -11.85 22.64
N SER A 157 -15.05 -11.15 21.96
CA SER A 157 -13.61 -11.29 22.20
C SER A 157 -13.22 -10.84 23.61
N ARG A 158 -13.80 -9.75 24.12
CA ARG A 158 -13.56 -9.27 25.51
C ARG A 158 -14.08 -10.26 26.54
N GLU A 159 -15.28 -10.78 26.36
CA GLU A 159 -15.90 -11.74 27.27
C GLU A 159 -15.08 -13.03 27.38
N LEU A 160 -14.57 -13.52 26.25
CA LEU A 160 -13.81 -14.77 26.19
C LEU A 160 -12.31 -14.60 26.49
N ALA A 161 -11.78 -13.36 26.44
CA ALA A 161 -10.41 -13.03 26.82
C ALA A 161 -10.25 -12.66 28.31
N VAL A 162 -11.33 -12.68 29.10
CA VAL A 162 -11.26 -12.36 30.54
C VAL A 162 -10.25 -13.27 31.25
N GLY A 163 -9.33 -12.67 32.00
CA GLY A 163 -8.31 -13.40 32.76
C GLY A 163 -7.02 -13.69 31.98
N MET A 164 -6.94 -13.29 30.71
CA MET A 164 -5.69 -13.27 29.95
C MET A 164 -4.81 -12.07 30.34
N GLU A 165 -3.50 -12.22 30.20
CA GLU A 165 -2.59 -11.07 30.23
C GLU A 165 -2.88 -10.14 29.05
N ALA A 166 -2.89 -8.82 29.31
CA ALA A 166 -3.24 -7.81 28.31
C ALA A 166 -4.60 -8.09 27.62
N SER A 167 -5.64 -8.34 28.44
CA SER A 167 -6.95 -8.81 27.96
C SER A 167 -7.61 -7.92 26.91
N ASP A 168 -7.40 -6.60 26.98
CA ASP A 168 -7.96 -5.66 26.01
C ASP A 168 -7.23 -5.72 24.66
N GLU A 169 -5.90 -5.77 24.67
CA GLU A 169 -5.08 -5.94 23.47
C GLU A 169 -5.31 -7.32 22.83
N ALA A 170 -5.46 -8.36 23.66
CA ALA A 170 -5.78 -9.71 23.20
C ALA A 170 -7.16 -9.75 22.55
N ALA A 171 -8.18 -9.15 23.19
CA ALA A 171 -9.52 -9.06 22.63
C ALA A 171 -9.51 -8.30 21.29
N ALA A 172 -8.78 -7.18 21.19
CA ALA A 172 -8.66 -6.43 19.95
C ALA A 172 -7.98 -7.25 18.84
N ALA A 173 -6.91 -7.97 19.17
CA ALA A 173 -6.23 -8.86 18.22
C ALA A 173 -7.13 -10.01 17.75
N ILE A 174 -7.91 -10.61 18.66
CA ILE A 174 -8.87 -11.68 18.35
C ILE A 174 -9.97 -11.15 17.43
N ALA A 175 -10.54 -9.99 17.77
CA ALA A 175 -11.58 -9.38 16.98
C ALA A 175 -11.11 -9.07 15.56
N GLU A 176 -9.94 -8.45 15.42
CA GLU A 176 -9.31 -8.18 14.13
C GLU A 176 -9.06 -9.48 13.35
N HIS A 177 -8.59 -10.54 14.00
CA HIS A 177 -8.34 -11.82 13.36
C HIS A 177 -9.63 -12.45 12.80
N VAL A 178 -10.70 -12.51 13.60
CA VAL A 178 -11.98 -13.09 13.18
C VAL A 178 -12.61 -12.25 12.06
N PHE A 179 -12.54 -10.92 12.16
CA PHE A 179 -13.02 -10.02 11.12
C PHE A 179 -12.26 -10.21 9.79
N GLN A 180 -10.93 -10.34 9.83
CA GLN A 180 -10.11 -10.66 8.65
C GLN A 180 -10.42 -12.04 8.08
N GLN A 181 -10.66 -13.04 8.94
CA GLN A 181 -11.06 -14.37 8.50
C GLN A 181 -12.41 -14.34 7.77
N ALA A 182 -13.40 -13.63 8.33
CA ALA A 182 -14.70 -13.46 7.71
C ALA A 182 -14.60 -12.82 6.32
N PHE A 183 -13.83 -11.73 6.20
CA PHE A 183 -13.56 -11.08 4.92
C PHE A 183 -12.92 -12.04 3.91
N LYS A 184 -11.85 -12.74 4.30
CA LYS A 184 -11.16 -13.70 3.42
C LYS A 184 -12.09 -14.81 2.98
N ARG A 185 -12.92 -15.35 3.87
CA ARG A 185 -13.88 -16.42 3.55
C ARG A 185 -14.98 -15.94 2.62
N SER A 186 -15.44 -14.69 2.74
CA SER A 186 -16.40 -14.11 1.79
C SER A 186 -15.81 -14.00 0.37
N VAL A 187 -14.61 -13.46 0.26
CA VAL A 187 -13.99 -13.15 -1.04
C VAL A 187 -13.36 -14.38 -1.72
N LEU A 188 -12.71 -15.25 -0.95
CA LEU A 188 -11.98 -16.42 -1.45
C LEU A 188 -12.76 -17.74 -1.30
N GLY A 189 -13.89 -17.73 -0.59
CA GLY A 189 -14.75 -18.89 -0.43
C GLY A 189 -15.66 -19.14 -1.63
N GLU A 190 -16.57 -20.09 -1.50
CA GLU A 190 -17.45 -20.55 -2.58
C GLU A 190 -18.32 -19.44 -3.18
N GLN A 191 -18.66 -18.43 -2.39
CA GLN A 191 -19.49 -17.30 -2.84
C GLN A 191 -18.71 -16.33 -3.75
N GLY A 192 -17.39 -16.17 -3.57
CA GLY A 192 -16.55 -15.29 -4.40
C GLY A 192 -16.97 -13.82 -4.40
N GLN A 193 -17.70 -13.37 -3.38
CA GLN A 193 -18.34 -12.06 -3.34
C GLN A 193 -17.64 -11.11 -2.37
N ARG A 194 -17.59 -9.84 -2.77
CA ARG A 194 -17.09 -8.73 -1.95
C ARG A 194 -18.22 -8.12 -1.11
N ALA A 195 -17.82 -7.29 -0.14
CA ALA A 195 -18.72 -6.54 0.76
C ALA A 195 -19.82 -5.70 0.08
N ASP A 196 -19.64 -5.33 -1.19
CA ASP A 196 -20.65 -4.62 -1.98
C ASP A 196 -21.35 -5.50 -3.01
N GLY A 197 -21.28 -6.83 -2.87
CA GLY A 197 -21.95 -7.83 -3.71
C GLY A 197 -21.26 -8.11 -5.06
N ARG A 198 -20.18 -7.39 -5.37
CA ARG A 198 -19.45 -7.51 -6.63
C ARG A 198 -18.50 -8.68 -6.63
N ASP A 199 -18.19 -9.19 -7.81
CA ASP A 199 -17.12 -10.17 -8.00
C ASP A 199 -15.71 -9.52 -7.94
N ALA A 200 -14.67 -10.34 -8.09
CA ALA A 200 -13.28 -9.90 -8.02
C ALA A 200 -12.85 -8.96 -9.16
N THR A 201 -13.47 -9.04 -10.34
CA THR A 201 -13.09 -8.28 -11.55
C THR A 201 -14.05 -7.13 -11.86
N GLU A 202 -15.22 -7.10 -11.23
CA GLU A 202 -16.26 -6.11 -11.46
C GLU A 202 -15.90 -4.74 -10.86
N LEU A 203 -15.99 -3.72 -11.71
CA LEU A 203 -15.78 -2.32 -11.33
C LEU A 203 -17.06 -1.72 -10.72
N ARG A 204 -16.90 -0.73 -9.83
CA ARG A 204 -18.04 0.06 -9.34
C ARG A 204 -18.58 0.95 -10.45
N THR A 205 -19.83 1.37 -10.30
CA THR A 205 -20.45 2.40 -11.16
C THR A 205 -19.55 3.62 -11.31
N LEU A 206 -19.33 4.03 -12.56
CA LEU A 206 -18.54 5.19 -12.94
C LEU A 206 -19.46 6.34 -13.34
N ILE A 207 -19.18 7.53 -12.83
CA ILE A 207 -19.80 8.78 -13.27
C ILE A 207 -18.65 9.74 -13.57
N ALA A 208 -18.72 10.38 -14.73
CA ALA A 208 -17.76 11.38 -15.14
C ALA A 208 -18.50 12.56 -15.76
N GLU A 209 -18.31 13.74 -15.18
CA GLU A 209 -18.86 14.99 -15.67
C GLU A 209 -17.73 16.01 -15.81
N SER A 210 -17.79 16.80 -16.88
CA SER A 210 -16.91 17.94 -17.10
C SER A 210 -17.68 19.24 -16.94
N ASN A 211 -16.95 20.32 -16.64
CA ASN A 211 -17.51 21.65 -16.48
C ASN A 211 -18.57 21.76 -15.36
N VAL A 212 -18.25 21.18 -14.19
CA VAL A 212 -19.13 21.16 -13.00
C VAL A 212 -19.06 22.44 -12.15
N MET A 213 -18.15 23.36 -12.47
CA MET A 213 -17.96 24.65 -11.80
C MET A 213 -17.72 25.77 -12.82
N ASP A 214 -18.29 26.94 -12.56
CA ASP A 214 -18.24 28.10 -13.47
C ASP A 214 -16.94 28.91 -13.43
N PHE A 215 -16.15 28.79 -12.36
CA PHE A 215 -15.01 29.68 -12.10
C PHE A 215 -13.63 29.21 -12.62
N PRO A 216 -13.20 27.95 -12.43
CA PRO A 216 -11.88 27.52 -12.87
C PRO A 216 -11.81 27.37 -14.40
N HIS A 217 -10.59 27.37 -14.96
CA HIS A 217 -10.41 27.18 -16.42
C HIS A 217 -10.90 25.82 -16.90
N GLY A 218 -10.85 24.81 -16.03
CA GLY A 218 -11.49 23.52 -16.24
C GLY A 218 -11.92 22.93 -14.91
N SER A 219 -12.99 22.14 -14.93
CA SER A 219 -13.48 21.41 -13.76
C SER A 219 -14.04 20.05 -14.18
N SER A 220 -13.98 19.09 -13.26
CA SER A 220 -14.54 17.76 -13.47
C SER A 220 -14.98 17.13 -12.16
N LEU A 221 -16.04 16.33 -12.21
CA LEU A 221 -16.41 15.40 -11.16
C LEU A 221 -16.19 13.98 -11.68
N PHE A 222 -15.40 13.20 -10.96
CA PHE A 222 -15.22 11.78 -11.22
C PHE A 222 -15.65 10.98 -10.00
N CYS A 223 -16.57 10.04 -10.20
CA CYS A 223 -17.06 9.15 -9.16
C CYS A 223 -16.84 7.71 -9.56
N ARG A 224 -16.28 6.91 -8.63
CA ARG A 224 -16.20 5.46 -8.72
C ARG A 224 -16.84 4.85 -7.47
N GLY A 225 -18.13 4.58 -7.55
CA GLY A 225 -18.97 4.20 -6.40
C GLY A 225 -18.95 5.28 -5.31
N LEU A 226 -18.45 4.95 -4.12
CA LEU A 226 -18.38 5.86 -2.96
C LEU A 226 -17.14 6.78 -2.96
N THR A 227 -16.21 6.60 -3.90
CA THR A 227 -15.03 7.47 -4.02
C THR A 227 -15.32 8.55 -5.05
N HIS A 228 -15.38 9.80 -4.60
CA HIS A 228 -15.63 10.96 -5.46
C HIS A 228 -14.41 11.88 -5.45
N VAL A 229 -14.06 12.42 -6.61
CA VAL A 229 -12.97 13.37 -6.80
C VAL A 229 -13.49 14.54 -7.60
N VAL A 230 -13.34 15.75 -7.06
CA VAL A 230 -13.55 16.99 -7.78
C VAL A 230 -12.20 17.53 -8.22
N GLY A 231 -11.96 17.53 -9.52
CA GLY A 231 -10.76 18.10 -10.13
C GLY A 231 -11.04 19.49 -10.67
N HIS A 232 -10.06 20.38 -10.58
CA HIS A 232 -10.08 21.66 -11.28
C HIS A 232 -8.70 22.00 -11.83
N VAL A 233 -8.66 22.69 -12.96
CA VAL A 233 -7.44 23.10 -13.66
C VAL A 233 -7.40 24.62 -13.71
N THR A 234 -6.24 25.18 -13.39
CA THR A 234 -5.98 26.60 -13.50
C THR A 234 -4.75 26.82 -14.37
N LEU A 235 -4.88 27.66 -15.39
CA LEU A 235 -3.79 28.08 -16.24
C LEU A 235 -3.20 29.40 -15.71
N GLY A 236 -1.88 29.49 -15.70
CA GLY A 236 -1.14 30.65 -15.21
C GLY A 236 -0.13 31.17 -16.22
N ALA A 237 0.32 32.41 -16.01
CA ALA A 237 1.44 32.97 -16.76
C ALA A 237 2.76 32.29 -16.33
N PRO A 238 3.84 32.39 -17.12
CA PRO A 238 5.13 31.80 -16.76
C PRO A 238 5.68 32.17 -15.39
N ARG A 239 5.35 33.36 -14.88
CA ARG A 239 5.70 33.82 -13.52
C ARG A 239 5.01 33.05 -12.40
N SER A 240 3.97 32.28 -12.71
CA SER A 240 3.22 31.43 -11.78
C SER A 240 3.80 30.02 -11.68
N ALA A 241 4.84 29.70 -12.46
CA ALA A 241 5.51 28.40 -12.36
C ALA A 241 6.09 28.21 -10.95
N LEU A 242 5.98 26.98 -10.45
CA LEU A 242 6.47 26.64 -9.12
C LEU A 242 7.99 26.50 -9.19
N ASN A 243 8.71 27.16 -8.29
CA ASN A 243 10.15 26.97 -8.15
C ASN A 243 10.42 26.20 -6.84
N PRO A 244 10.50 24.87 -6.88
CA PRO A 244 10.80 24.09 -5.69
C PRO A 244 12.27 24.29 -5.33
N GLN A 245 12.53 25.11 -4.31
CA GLN A 245 13.87 25.26 -3.74
C GLN A 245 14.25 23.97 -2.98
N MET A 246 14.71 22.94 -3.71
CA MET A 246 15.17 21.70 -3.08
C MET A 246 16.70 21.65 -2.97
N ALA A 247 17.19 21.32 -1.77
CA ALA A 247 18.61 21.18 -1.45
C ALA A 247 19.34 20.04 -2.21
N LEU A 248 18.60 19.16 -2.89
CA LEU A 248 19.13 17.99 -3.60
C LEU A 248 19.40 18.23 -5.10
N HIS A 249 18.95 19.36 -5.67
CA HIS A 249 19.23 19.68 -7.06
C HIS A 249 20.56 20.44 -7.17
N SER A 250 21.48 19.92 -7.98
CA SER A 250 22.81 20.47 -8.26
C SER A 250 22.74 21.77 -9.09
N GLY A 251 22.14 22.82 -8.53
CA GLY A 251 22.28 24.19 -9.01
C GLY A 251 21.50 24.56 -10.28
N LYS A 252 20.62 23.69 -10.79
CA LYS A 252 19.64 24.04 -11.82
C LYS A 252 18.25 24.08 -11.19
N TYR A 253 17.82 25.27 -10.79
CA TYR A 253 16.42 25.53 -10.48
C TYR A 253 15.63 25.46 -11.80
N SER A 254 14.93 24.36 -12.04
CA SER A 254 13.94 24.29 -13.10
C SER A 254 12.60 24.74 -12.53
N ASN A 255 11.95 25.65 -13.22
CA ASN A 255 10.55 25.96 -12.97
C ASN A 255 9.72 24.70 -13.28
N GLU A 256 8.89 24.28 -12.35
CA GLU A 256 7.85 23.29 -12.57
C GLU A 256 6.62 24.01 -13.14
N TRP A 257 6.32 23.68 -14.40
CA TRP A 257 5.24 24.30 -15.17
C TRP A 257 3.89 23.63 -14.91
N THR A 258 3.94 22.37 -14.49
CA THR A 258 2.77 21.56 -14.15
C THR A 258 2.96 21.07 -12.72
N PHE A 259 1.95 21.27 -11.89
CA PHE A 259 1.92 20.76 -10.53
C PHE A 259 0.51 20.31 -10.19
N LEU A 260 0.43 19.26 -9.38
CA LEU A 260 -0.82 18.65 -8.93
C LEU A 260 -0.91 18.82 -7.41
N HIS A 261 -2.00 19.42 -6.95
CA HIS A 261 -2.32 19.47 -5.52
C HIS A 261 -3.48 18.50 -5.27
N TYR A 262 -3.33 17.67 -4.25
CA TYR A 262 -4.33 16.70 -3.83
C TYR A 262 -4.70 16.96 -2.38
N ASP A 263 -5.96 17.34 -2.16
CA ASP A 263 -6.52 17.61 -0.84
C ASP A 263 -7.48 16.49 -0.43
N PHE A 264 -7.35 16.01 0.80
CA PHE A 264 -8.21 14.97 1.38
C PHE A 264 -8.89 15.52 2.64
N PRO A 265 -10.06 16.18 2.51
CA PRO A 265 -10.82 16.68 3.66
C PRO A 265 -11.34 15.53 4.54
N PRO A 266 -11.64 15.79 5.84
CA PRO A 266 -12.02 14.78 6.82
C PRO A 266 -13.38 14.11 6.54
#